data_AF-A0A7X6Z004-F1
#
_entry.id   AF-A0A7X6Z004-F1
#
_cell.length_a   1.000
_cell.length_b   1.000
_cell.length_c   1.000
_cell.angle_alpha   90.00
_cell.angle_beta   90.00
_cell.angle_gamma   90.00
#
_symmetry.space_group_name_H-M   'P 1'
#
loop_
_entity.id
_entity.type
_entity.pdbx_description
1 polymer ?
#
loop_
_entity_poly.entity_id
_entity_poly.type
_entity_poly.pdbx_seq_one_letter_code
_entity_poly.pdbx_strand_id
1 'polypeptide(L)'
;MSDTGQWTEPSDKEPNLLIGYVESPMMLYSFKDGIVDTVSFHINIQNKRQTLYTYNNHMLVSYLSMAGAQETIGRFSNKMEEITTVVSKDASEGFSHIINNVSASSEVELVGYQNTSPQYVVPLDDAKEYIYKVNFSVKKND
;
A
#
# COMPACT_ATOMS: atom_id res chain seq x y z
N MET A 1 3.62 33.66 6.00
CA MET A 1 2.79 34.83 6.35
C MET A 1 3.71 36.00 6.65
N SER A 2 3.49 37.17 6.05
CA SER A 2 4.11 38.40 6.55
C SER A 2 3.40 38.87 7.81
N ASP A 3 4.08 39.66 8.62
CA ASP A 3 3.57 40.27 9.87
C ASP A 3 2.40 41.27 9.65
N THR A 4 1.93 41.40 8.41
CA THR A 4 0.85 42.32 7.99
C THR A 4 -0.43 41.61 7.54
N GLY A 5 -0.45 40.26 7.54
CA GLY A 5 -1.65 39.48 7.21
C GLY A 5 -2.12 39.61 5.76
N GLN A 6 -1.26 40.08 4.85
CA GLN A 6 -1.57 40.15 3.42
C GLN A 6 -1.23 38.82 2.73
N TRP A 7 -2.08 38.40 1.81
CA TRP A 7 -1.82 37.25 0.93
C TRP A 7 -0.65 37.58 0.02
N THR A 8 0.50 36.95 0.25
CA THR A 8 1.66 36.98 -0.65
C THR A 8 1.52 35.87 -1.67
N GLU A 9 2.02 36.09 -2.90
CA GLU A 9 2.10 35.02 -3.89
C GLU A 9 2.92 33.84 -3.34
N PRO A 10 2.52 32.58 -3.63
CA PRO A 10 3.24 31.41 -3.13
C PRO A 10 4.68 31.46 -3.62
N SER A 11 5.65 31.30 -2.71
CA SER A 11 7.05 31.14 -3.11
C SER A 11 7.25 29.74 -3.69
N ASP A 12 8.10 29.59 -4.72
CA ASP A 12 8.54 28.29 -5.26
C ASP A 12 9.23 27.36 -4.23
N LYS A 13 9.35 27.81 -2.97
CA LYS A 13 9.89 27.08 -1.82
C LYS A 13 8.82 26.53 -0.88
N GLU A 14 7.53 26.65 -1.21
CA GLU A 14 6.48 25.98 -0.46
C GLU A 14 6.49 24.48 -0.76
N PRO A 15 6.31 23.60 0.24
CA PRO A 15 6.23 22.17 -0.01
C PRO A 15 5.02 21.91 -0.91
N ASN A 16 5.28 21.51 -2.16
CA ASN A 16 4.24 21.10 -3.09
C ASN A 16 3.47 19.93 -2.46
N LEU A 17 2.24 20.20 -2.03
CA LEU A 17 1.33 19.17 -1.54
C LEU A 17 0.92 18.32 -2.74
N LEU A 18 1.56 17.17 -2.92
CA LEU A 18 1.18 16.22 -3.97
C LEU A 18 -0.18 15.59 -3.60
N ILE A 19 -1.24 16.08 -4.23
CA ILE A 19 -2.56 15.46 -4.14
C ILE A 19 -2.56 14.22 -5.05
N GLY A 20 -2.37 13.05 -4.44
CA GLY A 20 -2.42 11.77 -5.15
C GLY A 20 -3.86 11.29 -5.40
N TYR A 21 -4.06 10.47 -6.44
CA TYR A 21 -5.27 9.68 -6.63
C TYR A 21 -5.20 8.38 -5.86
N VAL A 22 -6.33 7.93 -5.33
CA VAL A 22 -6.47 6.60 -4.74
C VAL A 22 -7.89 6.09 -4.97
N GLU A 23 -8.01 4.82 -5.34
CA GLU A 23 -9.29 4.12 -5.30
C GLU A 23 -9.44 3.43 -3.96
N SER A 24 -10.63 3.51 -3.36
CA SER A 24 -10.92 2.72 -2.17
C SER A 24 -10.90 1.24 -2.53
N PRO A 25 -10.04 0.41 -1.91
CA PRO A 25 -10.00 -1.02 -2.21
C PRO A 25 -11.30 -1.69 -1.75
N MET A 26 -11.89 -2.51 -2.62
CA MET A 26 -12.95 -3.42 -2.20
C MET A 26 -12.32 -4.62 -1.49
N MET A 27 -12.42 -4.64 -0.17
CA MET A 27 -11.91 -5.73 0.65
C MET A 27 -12.82 -6.96 0.53
N LEU A 28 -12.23 -8.10 0.21
CA LEU A 28 -12.89 -9.40 0.14
C LEU A 28 -12.45 -10.25 1.33
N TYR A 29 -13.40 -10.92 1.97
CA TYR A 29 -13.19 -11.74 3.15
C TYR A 29 -13.71 -13.16 2.90
N SER A 30 -12.93 -14.17 3.28
CA SER A 30 -13.42 -15.54 3.39
C SER A 30 -13.40 -15.96 4.87
N PHE A 31 -14.28 -16.90 5.21
CA PHE A 31 -14.44 -17.39 6.57
C PHE A 31 -14.36 -18.91 6.61
N LYS A 32 -13.74 -19.43 7.66
CA LYS A 32 -13.73 -20.85 8.03
C LYS A 32 -14.11 -20.96 9.51
N ASP A 33 -15.13 -21.75 9.82
CA ASP A 33 -15.66 -21.93 11.17
C ASP A 33 -16.01 -20.61 11.90
N GLY A 34 -16.54 -19.64 11.15
CA GLY A 34 -16.90 -18.32 11.67
C GLY A 34 -15.73 -17.36 11.93
N ILE A 35 -14.50 -17.77 11.59
CA ILE A 35 -13.27 -16.99 11.72
C ILE A 35 -12.82 -16.54 10.33
N VAL A 36 -12.33 -15.31 10.19
CA VAL A 36 -11.74 -14.83 8.93
C VAL A 36 -10.52 -15.70 8.59
N ASP A 37 -10.54 -16.31 7.41
CA ASP A 37 -9.48 -17.17 6.91
C ASP A 37 -8.62 -16.47 5.84
N THR A 38 -9.23 -15.59 5.04
CA THR A 38 -8.52 -14.81 4.02
C THR A 38 -9.05 -13.38 3.97
N VAL A 39 -8.14 -12.43 3.74
CA VAL A 39 -8.44 -11.05 3.37
C VAL A 39 -7.72 -10.75 2.06
N SER A 40 -8.42 -10.25 1.06
CA SER A 40 -7.81 -9.88 -0.22
C SER A 40 -8.42 -8.60 -0.80
N PHE A 41 -7.69 -7.96 -1.71
CA PHE A 41 -8.22 -6.87 -2.51
C PHE A 41 -7.54 -6.83 -3.88
N HIS A 42 -8.24 -6.22 -4.83
CA HIS A 42 -7.74 -5.98 -6.18
C HIS A 42 -7.88 -4.51 -6.52
N ILE A 43 -6.82 -3.95 -7.11
CA ILE A 43 -6.78 -2.60 -7.67
C ILE A 43 -6.41 -2.70 -9.14
N ASN A 44 -7.09 -1.92 -9.97
CA ASN A 44 -6.77 -1.79 -11.39
C ASN A 44 -7.06 -0.37 -11.86
N ILE A 45 -6.06 0.49 -11.73
CA ILE A 45 -6.09 1.88 -12.18
C ILE A 45 -5.43 1.94 -13.56
N GLN A 46 -6.14 2.48 -14.55
CA GLN A 46 -5.65 2.62 -15.92
C GLN A 46 -5.87 4.05 -16.44
N ASN A 47 -4.99 4.50 -17.33
CA ASN A 47 -5.10 5.77 -18.05
C ASN A 47 -5.17 7.00 -17.14
N LYS A 48 -4.39 7.01 -16.04
CA LYS A 48 -4.33 8.11 -15.06
C LYS A 48 -2.94 8.76 -15.01
N ARG A 49 -2.75 9.86 -15.74
CA ARG A 49 -1.49 10.63 -15.69
C ARG A 49 -1.47 11.60 -14.51
N GLN A 50 -1.47 11.06 -13.30
CA GLN A 50 -1.33 11.81 -12.04
C GLN A 50 -0.63 10.95 -10.99
N THR A 51 -0.09 11.56 -9.94
CA THR A 51 0.45 10.82 -8.79
C THR A 51 -0.61 9.89 -8.21
N LEU A 52 -0.25 8.65 -7.92
CA LEU A 52 -1.13 7.68 -7.27
C LEU A 52 -0.60 7.34 -5.88
N TYR A 53 -1.50 7.16 -4.91
CA TYR A 53 -1.12 6.52 -3.64
C TYR A 53 -0.95 5.02 -3.83
N THR A 54 0.01 4.45 -3.12
CA THR A 54 0.21 3.01 -3.05
C THR A 54 -0.73 2.37 -2.03
N TYR A 55 -0.82 1.04 -2.08
CA TYR A 55 -1.65 0.25 -1.16
C TYR A 55 -0.86 -0.40 -0.02
N ASN A 56 0.40 0.01 0.20
CA ASN A 56 1.29 -0.58 1.19
C ASN A 56 0.69 -0.57 2.61
N ASN A 57 0.02 0.52 3.00
CA ASN A 57 -0.64 0.60 4.30
C ASN A 57 -1.81 -0.39 4.43
N HIS A 58 -2.58 -0.59 3.35
CA HIS A 58 -3.68 -1.57 3.33
C HIS A 58 -3.15 -3.00 3.46
N MET A 59 -2.06 -3.31 2.75
CA MET A 59 -1.38 -4.60 2.86
C MET A 59 -0.84 -4.82 4.27
N LEU A 60 -0.13 -3.82 4.82
CA LEU A 60 0.49 -3.88 6.15
C LEU A 60 -0.55 -4.13 7.24
N VAL A 61 -1.63 -3.33 7.26
CA VAL A 61 -2.69 -3.46 8.27
C VAL A 61 -3.40 -4.80 8.13
N SER A 62 -3.68 -5.26 6.91
CA SER A 62 -4.32 -6.57 6.70
C SER A 62 -3.45 -7.71 7.20
N TYR A 63 -2.14 -7.66 6.88
CA TYR A 63 -1.20 -8.70 7.30
C TYR A 63 -1.00 -8.71 8.82
N LEU A 64 -0.76 -7.55 9.44
CA LEU A 64 -0.64 -7.44 10.89
C LEU A 64 -1.90 -7.91 11.62
N SER A 65 -3.09 -7.59 11.09
CA SER A 65 -4.36 -8.00 11.69
C SER A 65 -4.53 -9.52 11.67
N MET A 66 -4.21 -10.17 10.53
CA MET A 66 -4.31 -11.63 10.40
C MET A 66 -3.26 -12.35 11.25
N ALA A 67 -2.00 -11.90 11.22
CA ALA A 67 -0.92 -12.50 11.98
C ALA A 67 -1.12 -12.29 13.50
N GLY A 68 -1.62 -11.11 13.90
CA GLY A 68 -1.95 -10.77 15.28
C GLY A 68 -3.16 -11.51 15.83
N ALA A 69 -4.07 -11.97 14.97
CA ALA A 69 -5.18 -12.83 15.37
C ALA A 69 -4.76 -14.28 15.65
N GLN A 70 -3.66 -14.75 15.05
CA GLN A 70 -3.13 -16.10 15.35
C GLN A 70 -2.38 -16.16 16.68
N GLU A 71 -1.66 -15.09 17.01
CA GLU A 71 -0.85 -14.98 18.22
C GLU A 71 -0.72 -13.51 18.56
N THR A 72 -0.73 -13.16 19.86
CA THR A 72 -0.56 -11.77 20.30
C THR A 72 0.78 -11.20 19.78
N ILE A 73 0.74 -10.48 18.66
CA ILE A 73 1.86 -9.71 18.15
C ILE A 73 1.99 -8.47 19.05
N GLY A 74 2.90 -8.54 20.01
CA GLY A 74 3.27 -7.37 20.80
C GLY A 74 3.86 -6.28 19.92
N ARG A 75 3.67 -5.01 20.31
CA ARG A 75 4.16 -3.80 19.59
C ARG A 75 5.67 -3.78 19.34
N PHE A 76 6.43 -4.65 20.00
CA PHE A 76 7.89 -4.79 19.89
C PHE A 76 8.34 -6.22 19.56
N SER A 77 7.44 -7.03 19.00
CA SER A 77 7.84 -8.36 18.56
C SER A 77 8.64 -8.25 17.26
N ASN A 78 9.67 -9.09 17.12
CA ASN A 78 10.43 -9.21 15.87
C ASN A 78 9.51 -9.48 14.65
N LYS A 79 8.34 -10.07 14.88
CA LYS A 79 7.33 -10.36 13.86
C LYS A 79 6.71 -9.10 13.27
N MET A 80 6.46 -8.08 14.09
CA MET A 80 5.97 -6.79 13.60
C MET A 80 7.02 -6.09 12.73
N GLU A 81 8.28 -6.13 13.15
CA GLU A 81 9.41 -5.60 12.37
C GLU A 81 9.58 -6.35 11.05
N GLU A 82 9.49 -7.68 11.06
CA GLU A 82 9.58 -8.52 9.88
C GLU A 82 8.47 -8.22 8.86
N ILE A 83 7.20 -8.19 9.32
CA ILE A 83 6.06 -7.84 8.47
C ILE A 83 6.22 -6.43 7.89
N THR A 84 6.60 -5.45 8.73
CA THR A 84 6.79 -4.07 8.28
C THR A 84 7.94 -3.97 7.27
N THR A 85 9.02 -4.73 7.46
CA THR A 85 10.16 -4.75 6.56
C THR A 85 9.78 -5.30 5.18
N VAL A 86 9.08 -6.44 5.15
CA VAL A 86 8.62 -7.04 3.88
C VAL A 86 7.70 -6.08 3.13
N VAL A 87 6.68 -5.53 3.80
CA VAL A 87 5.71 -4.65 3.13
C VAL A 87 6.34 -3.29 2.73
N SER A 88 7.29 -2.77 3.50
CA SER A 88 7.94 -1.49 3.15
C SER A 88 8.93 -1.59 2.00
N LYS A 89 9.64 -2.72 1.89
CA LYS A 89 10.66 -2.93 0.85
C LYS A 89 10.09 -3.50 -0.44
N ASP A 90 9.19 -4.47 -0.34
CA ASP A 90 8.89 -5.34 -1.47
C ASP A 90 7.48 -5.10 -2.05
N ALA A 91 6.60 -4.36 -1.34
CA ALA A 91 5.21 -4.16 -1.78
C ALA A 91 5.08 -3.46 -3.14
N SER A 92 6.07 -2.68 -3.58
CA SER A 92 6.05 -2.04 -4.90
C SER A 92 6.40 -2.97 -6.05
N GLU A 93 7.09 -4.07 -5.78
CA GLU A 93 7.51 -5.07 -6.77
C GLU A 93 6.68 -6.35 -6.68
N GLY A 94 5.92 -6.50 -5.59
CA GLY A 94 5.25 -7.73 -5.24
C GLY A 94 6.08 -8.60 -4.30
N PHE A 95 5.42 -9.43 -3.51
CA PHE A 95 6.07 -10.32 -2.55
C PHE A 95 5.24 -11.56 -2.31
N SER A 96 5.86 -12.57 -1.71
CA SER A 96 5.18 -13.72 -1.12
C SER A 96 5.94 -14.12 0.14
N HIS A 97 5.26 -14.11 1.28
CA HIS A 97 5.90 -14.32 2.57
C HIS A 97 4.98 -15.07 3.53
N ILE A 98 5.55 -15.83 4.46
CA ILE A 98 4.79 -16.59 5.47
C ILE A 98 5.35 -16.25 6.85
N ILE A 99 4.49 -15.78 7.77
CA ILE A 99 4.80 -15.53 9.18
C ILE A 99 3.64 -16.05 10.02
N ASN A 100 3.91 -16.76 11.11
CA ASN A 100 2.87 -17.19 12.07
C ASN A 100 1.69 -17.96 11.46
N ASN A 101 1.96 -18.91 10.57
CA ASN A 101 0.92 -19.63 9.83
C ASN A 101 -0.01 -18.67 9.07
N VAL A 102 0.49 -17.51 8.64
CA VAL A 102 -0.22 -16.58 7.76
C VAL A 102 0.65 -16.35 6.55
N SER A 103 0.13 -16.68 5.37
CA SER A 103 0.74 -16.38 4.08
C SER A 103 0.21 -15.06 3.56
N ALA A 104 1.08 -14.14 3.18
CA ALA A 104 0.71 -12.93 2.47
C ALA A 104 1.40 -12.88 1.12
N SER A 105 0.67 -12.52 0.08
CA SER A 105 1.19 -12.32 -1.27
C SER A 105 0.66 -11.02 -1.88
N SER A 106 1.52 -10.38 -2.65
CA SER A 106 1.20 -9.22 -3.47
C SER A 106 1.79 -9.41 -4.86
N GLU A 107 1.00 -9.14 -5.89
CA GLU A 107 1.45 -9.00 -7.27
C GLU A 107 1.20 -7.56 -7.70
N VAL A 108 2.21 -6.91 -8.26
CA VAL A 108 2.11 -5.51 -8.68
C VAL A 108 2.51 -5.37 -10.13
N GLU A 109 1.65 -4.69 -10.90
CA GLU A 109 1.96 -4.24 -12.25
C GLU A 109 2.00 -2.71 -12.24
N LEU A 110 3.17 -2.15 -12.51
CA LEU A 110 3.39 -0.70 -12.54
C LEU A 110 4.02 -0.30 -13.88
N VAL A 111 3.21 0.31 -14.74
CA VAL A 111 3.64 0.77 -16.08
C VAL A 111 3.36 2.25 -16.21
N GLY A 112 4.37 3.01 -16.67
CA GLY A 112 4.26 4.46 -16.87
C GLY A 112 4.34 5.30 -15.60
N TYR A 113 4.77 4.70 -14.49
CA TYR A 113 5.03 5.41 -13.24
C TYR A 113 6.40 5.05 -12.68
N GLN A 114 6.99 5.98 -11.95
CA GLN A 114 8.16 5.78 -11.12
C GLN A 114 7.74 5.65 -9.66
N ASN A 115 8.25 4.63 -8.99
CA ASN A 115 8.18 4.55 -7.54
C ASN A 115 9.21 5.52 -6.94
N THR A 116 8.72 6.54 -6.22
CA THR A 116 9.56 7.57 -5.59
C THR A 116 9.51 7.51 -4.06
N SER A 117 8.56 6.73 -3.52
CA SER A 117 8.30 6.59 -2.09
C SER A 117 7.40 5.39 -1.84
N PRO A 118 7.50 4.72 -0.67
CA PRO A 118 6.56 3.67 -0.29
C PRO A 118 5.08 4.10 -0.32
N GLN A 119 4.78 5.40 -0.34
CA GLN A 119 3.41 5.92 -0.27
C GLN A 119 2.84 6.39 -1.62
N TYR A 120 3.69 6.66 -2.62
CA TYR A 120 3.23 7.23 -3.88
C TYR A 120 4.10 6.86 -5.07
N VAL A 121 3.44 6.72 -6.22
CA VAL A 121 4.05 6.56 -7.53
C VAL A 121 3.74 7.79 -8.39
N VAL A 122 4.72 8.25 -9.16
CA VAL A 122 4.63 9.49 -9.95
C VAL A 122 4.64 9.11 -11.44
N PRO A 123 3.75 9.67 -12.28
CA PRO A 123 3.71 9.36 -13.70
C PRO A 123 5.01 9.78 -14.40
N LEU A 124 5.49 8.96 -15.33
CA LEU A 124 6.60 9.30 -16.22
C LEU A 124 6.08 10.13 -17.40
N ASP A 125 6.77 11.21 -17.76
CA ASP A 125 6.28 12.15 -18.78
C ASP A 125 6.21 11.58 -20.19
N ASP A 126 7.05 10.60 -20.51
CA ASP A 126 7.22 9.98 -21.81
C ASP A 126 6.54 8.60 -21.92
N ALA A 127 5.79 8.19 -20.89
CA ALA A 127 5.09 6.92 -20.89
C ALA A 127 3.93 6.90 -21.91
N LYS A 128 3.86 5.79 -22.66
CA LYS A 128 2.79 5.54 -23.65
C LYS A 128 1.49 5.04 -23.02
N GLU A 129 1.59 4.42 -21.85
CA GLU A 129 0.47 3.86 -21.10
C GLU A 129 0.71 4.03 -19.60
N TYR A 130 -0.39 4.00 -18.85
CA TYR A 130 -0.37 4.21 -17.40
C TYR A 130 -1.22 3.13 -16.74
N ILE A 131 -0.56 2.16 -16.13
CA ILE A 131 -1.20 1.00 -15.50
C ILE A 131 -0.66 0.87 -14.08
N TYR A 132 -1.57 0.80 -13.10
CA TYR A 132 -1.26 0.40 -11.74
C TYR A 132 -2.24 -0.68 -11.29
N LYS A 133 -1.75 -1.92 -11.18
CA LYS A 133 -2.53 -3.05 -10.66
C LYS A 133 -1.88 -3.61 -9.42
N VAL A 134 -2.74 -4.03 -8.50
CA VAL A 134 -2.34 -4.72 -7.27
C VAL A 134 -3.29 -5.87 -7.02
N ASN A 135 -2.76 -7.08 -6.91
CA ASN A 135 -3.46 -8.23 -6.34
C ASN A 135 -2.85 -8.50 -4.98
N PHE A 136 -3.59 -8.32 -3.90
CA PHE A 136 -3.12 -8.65 -2.57
C PHE A 136 -4.00 -9.72 -1.93
N SER A 137 -3.38 -10.66 -1.23
CA SER A 137 -4.06 -11.65 -0.43
C SER A 137 -3.25 -11.96 0.82
N VAL A 138 -3.94 -12.07 1.96
CA VAL A 138 -3.39 -12.63 3.18
C VAL A 138 -4.31 -13.73 3.67
N LYS A 139 -3.74 -14.90 3.95
CA LYS A 139 -4.48 -16.11 4.27
C LYS A 139 -3.87 -16.81 5.48
N LYS A 140 -4.72 -17.29 6.38
CA LYS A 140 -4.33 -18.23 7.42
C LYS A 140 -4.05 -19.61 6.80
N ASN A 141 -2.92 -20.18 7.17
CA ASN A 141 -2.54 -21.55 6.86
C ASN A 141 -3.07 -22.48 7.95
N ASP A 142 -3.53 -23.66 7.55
CA ASP A 142 -3.96 -24.74 8.44
C ASP A 142 -2.77 -25.49 9.06
#